data_AF-A0A2W1N0R7-F1
#
_entry.id   AF-A0A2W1N0R7-F1
#
_cell.length_a   1.000
_cell.length_b   1.000
_cell.length_c   1.000
_cell.angle_alpha   90.00
_cell.angle_beta   90.00
_cell.angle_gamma   90.00
#
_symmetry.space_group_name_H-M   'P 1'
#
loop_
_entity.id
_entity.type
_entity.pdbx_description
1 polymer ?
#
loop_
_entity_poly.entity_id
_entity_poly.type
_entity_poly.pdbx_seq_one_letter_code
_entity_poly.pdbx_strand_id
1 'polypeptide(L)' 'MRLFTLLLSLALAAPAFAAPAPFYLWQSKQDGRYSCAQVQPGEGWLRHSGPYRDAGCRVPLDAPIRSR' A
#
# COMPACT_ATOMS: atom_id res chain seq x y z
N MET A 1 28.56 31.16 -6.06
CA MET A 1 28.55 29.69 -6.30
C MET A 1 27.61 28.92 -5.38
N ARG A 2 27.67 29.07 -4.03
CA ARG A 2 26.84 28.27 -3.09
C ARG A 2 25.32 28.46 -3.24
N LEU A 3 24.88 29.69 -3.47
CA LEU A 3 23.45 29.99 -3.69
C LEU A 3 22.91 29.32 -4.96
N PHE A 4 23.73 29.29 -6.01
CA PHE A 4 23.36 28.73 -7.31
C PHE A 4 23.20 27.21 -7.24
N THR A 5 24.04 26.54 -6.44
CA THR A 5 23.94 25.10 -6.19
C THR A 5 22.67 24.75 -5.41
N LEU A 6 22.31 25.55 -4.41
CA LEU A 6 21.08 25.39 -3.61
C LEU A 6 19.80 25.61 -4.42
N LEU A 7 19.79 26.62 -5.30
CA LEU A 7 18.66 26.89 -6.18
C LEU A 7 18.48 25.75 -7.20
N LEU A 8 19.58 25.21 -7.73
CA LEU A 8 19.53 24.10 -8.68
C LEU A 8 19.02 22.82 -8.00
N SER A 9 19.48 22.48 -6.80
CA SER A 9 19.00 21.29 -6.09
C SER A 9 17.51 21.37 -5.73
N LEU A 10 17.01 22.56 -5.38
CA LEU A 10 15.59 22.76 -5.09
C LEU A 10 14.72 22.68 -6.36
N ALA A 11 15.23 23.14 -7.50
CA ALA A 11 14.54 23.05 -8.79
C ALA A 11 14.39 21.60 -9.29
N LEU A 12 15.27 20.68 -8.86
CA LEU A 12 15.20 19.26 -9.23
C LEU A 12 14.34 18.41 -8.27
N ALA A 13 13.81 18.99 -7.19
CA ALA A 13 12.97 18.26 -6.24
C ALA A 13 11.56 18.03 -6.82
N ALA A 14 11.32 16.87 -7.42
CA ALA A 14 10.00 16.47 -7.87
C ALA A 14 9.17 15.89 -6.69
N PRO A 15 7.90 16.28 -6.53
CA PRO A 15 7.03 15.64 -5.54
C PRO A 15 6.74 14.20 -5.94
N ALA A 16 6.95 13.26 -5.01
CA ALA A 16 6.54 11.87 -5.17
C ALA A 16 5.11 11.71 -4.64
N PHE A 17 4.14 11.54 -5.53
CA PHE A 17 2.77 11.21 -5.15
C PHE A 17 2.61 9.70 -5.04
N ALA A 18 2.55 9.19 -3.81
CA ALA A 18 2.20 7.80 -3.55
C ALA A 18 0.68 7.70 -3.37
N ALA A 19 0.02 6.90 -4.20
CA ALA A 19 -1.35 6.48 -3.91
C ALA A 19 -1.36 5.61 -2.64
N PRO A 20 -2.43 5.63 -1.83
CA PRO A 20 -2.56 4.72 -0.70
C PRO A 20 -2.50 3.28 -1.21
N ALA A 21 -1.55 2.50 -0.68
CA ALA A 21 -1.35 1.14 -1.14
C ALA A 21 -2.50 0.22 -0.67
N PRO A 22 -3.04 -0.63 -1.54
CA PRO A 22 -4.13 -1.54 -1.21
C PRO A 22 -3.66 -2.65 -0.29
N PHE A 23 -4.59 -3.19 0.48
CA PHE A 23 -4.39 -4.37 1.31
C PHE A 23 -4.95 -5.61 0.64
N TYR A 24 -4.35 -6.77 0.94
CA TYR A 24 -4.79 -8.07 0.46
C TYR A 24 -4.92 -9.05 1.61
N LEU A 25 -5.89 -9.94 1.51
CA LEU A 25 -6.03 -11.05 2.44
C LEU A 25 -5.11 -12.17 1.96
N TRP A 26 -4.17 -12.57 2.81
CA TRP A 26 -3.22 -13.63 2.56
C TRP A 26 -3.58 -14.84 3.40
N GLN A 27 -3.47 -16.02 2.82
CA GLN A 27 -3.65 -17.29 3.51
C GLN A 27 -2.30 -17.99 3.63
N SER A 28 -1.96 -18.44 4.83
CA SER A 28 -0.79 -19.26 5.10
C SER A 28 -0.97 -20.64 4.46
N LYS A 29 0.04 -21.07 3.69
CA LYS A 29 0.11 -22.41 3.10
C LYS A 29 0.33 -23.49 4.16
N GLN A 30 0.88 -23.13 5.33
CA GLN A 30 1.27 -24.09 6.36
C GLN A 30 0.08 -24.51 7.24
N ASP A 31 -0.76 -23.56 7.62
CA ASP A 31 -1.82 -23.76 8.62
C ASP A 31 -3.19 -23.17 8.20
N GLY A 32 -3.28 -22.60 7.01
CA GLY A 32 -4.52 -22.03 6.48
C GLY A 32 -4.95 -20.72 7.14
N ARG A 33 -4.17 -20.15 8.05
CA ARG A 33 -4.51 -18.90 8.75
C ARG A 33 -4.50 -17.70 7.81
N TYR A 34 -5.36 -16.73 8.11
CA TYR A 34 -5.45 -15.49 7.35
C TYR A 34 -4.68 -14.35 8.01
N SER A 35 -4.10 -13.48 7.19
CA SER A 35 -3.47 -12.22 7.58
C SER A 35 -3.71 -11.15 6.51
N CYS A 36 -3.91 -9.90 6.92
CA CYS A 36 -4.11 -8.79 6.00
C CYS A 36 -2.82 -7.97 5.89
N ALA A 37 -2.32 -7.76 4.67
CA ALA A 37 -1.09 -7.02 4.42
C ALA A 37 -1.07 -6.39 3.01
N GLN A 38 -0.35 -5.27 2.86
CA GLN A 38 -0.19 -4.58 1.57
C GLN A 38 0.68 -5.39 0.59
N VAL A 39 1.68 -6.11 1.11
CA VAL A 39 2.62 -6.94 0.35
C VAL A 39 2.56 -8.39 0.83
N GLN A 40 3.08 -9.31 0.01
CA GLN A 40 3.16 -10.73 0.38
C GLN A 40 4.02 -10.89 1.64
N PRO A 41 3.51 -11.49 2.74
CA PRO A 41 4.29 -11.61 3.98
C PRO A 41 5.50 -12.56 3.88
N GLY A 42 5.49 -13.46 2.89
CA GLY A 42 6.59 -14.38 2.58
C GLY A 42 6.15 -15.47 1.61
N GLU A 43 7.08 -16.35 1.20
CA GLU A 43 6.81 -17.42 0.22
C GLU A 43 5.73 -18.42 0.67
N GLY A 44 5.56 -18.57 1.99
CA GLY A 44 4.54 -19.40 2.62
C GLY A 44 3.11 -18.86 2.53
N TRP A 45 2.87 -17.76 1.80
CA TRP A 45 1.55 -17.12 1.72
C TRP A 45 1.00 -17.12 0.31
N LEU A 46 -0.30 -17.43 0.18
CA LEU A 46 -1.09 -17.30 -1.03
C LEU A 46 -2.02 -16.10 -0.91
N ARG A 47 -2.19 -15.35 -1.99
CA ARG A 47 -3.19 -14.27 -2.03
C ARG A 47 -4.58 -14.90 -2.12
N HIS A 48 -5.42 -14.63 -1.12
CA HIS A 48 -6.78 -15.17 -1.03
C HIS A 48 -7.81 -14.20 -1.61
N SER A 49 -7.77 -12.91 -1.25
CA SER A 49 -8.73 -11.91 -1.74
C SER A 49 -8.19 -10.46 -1.67
N GLY A 50 -8.99 -9.50 -2.15
CA GLY A 50 -8.69 -8.06 -2.22
C GLY A 50 -8.55 -7.55 -3.66
N PRO A 51 -8.40 -6.23 -3.87
CA PRO A 51 -7.88 -5.23 -2.92
C PRO A 51 -8.89 -4.68 -1.91
N TYR A 52 -8.38 -4.34 -0.73
CA TYR A 52 -9.09 -3.63 0.34
C TYR A 52 -8.45 -2.27 0.63
N ARG A 53 -9.25 -1.33 1.11
CA ARG A 53 -8.76 0.01 1.50
C ARG A 53 -8.27 0.12 2.93
N ASP A 54 -8.46 -0.92 3.75
CA ASP A 54 -8.13 -0.92 5.18
C ASP A 54 -7.28 -2.11 5.60
N ALA A 55 -6.48 -1.91 6.66
CA ALA A 55 -5.56 -2.91 7.20
C ALA A 55 -6.24 -4.14 7.83
N GLY A 56 -7.58 -4.11 7.99
CA GLY A 56 -8.36 -5.26 8.43
C GLY A 56 -8.96 -6.07 7.28
N CYS A 57 -8.75 -5.66 6.02
CA CYS A 57 -9.36 -6.28 4.85
C CYS A 57 -10.89 -6.37 4.96
N ARG A 58 -11.54 -5.30 5.45
CA ARG A 58 -12.99 -5.26 5.72
C ARG A 58 -13.79 -4.57 4.63
N VAL A 59 -13.22 -3.56 3.99
CA VAL A 59 -13.89 -2.73 3.00
C VAL A 59 -13.20 -2.91 1.65
N PRO A 60 -13.91 -3.42 0.63
CA PRO A 60 -13.38 -3.49 -0.73
C PRO A 60 -12.88 -2.12 -1.21
N LEU A 61 -11.81 -2.11 -1.99
CA LEU A 61 -11.22 -0.86 -2.48
C LEU A 61 -12.21 -0.06 -3.35
N ASP A 62 -13.09 -0.73 -4.08
CA ASP A 62 -14.12 -0.17 -4.95
C ASP A 62 -15.44 0.17 -4.25
N ALA A 63 -15.56 -0.15 -2.95
CA ALA A 63 -16.77 0.16 -2.19
C ALA A 63 -17.03 1.69 -2.15
N PRO A 64 -18.28 2.15 -2.28
CA PRO A 64 -18.62 3.57 -2.20
C PRO A 64 -18.17 4.22 -0.88
N ILE A 65 -17.65 5.44 -0.94
CA ILE A 65 -17.34 6.23 0.25
C ILE A 65 -18.64 6.71 0.87
N ARG A 66 -18.97 6.20 2.06
CA ARG A 66 -20.09 6.74 2.84
C ARG A 66 -19.57 7.92 3.67
N SER A 67 -19.74 9.15 3.17
CA SER A 67 -19.58 10.34 4.00
C SER A 67 -20.67 10.32 5.07
N ARG A 68 -20.27 10.25 6.35
CA ARG A 68 -21.20 10.37 7.47
C ARG A 68 -21.75 11.79 7.54
#